data_AF-A0A497JEJ9-F1
#
_entry.id   AF-A0A497JEJ9-F1
#
_cell.length_a   1.000
_cell.length_b   1.000
_cell.length_c   1.000
_cell.angle_alpha   90.00
_cell.angle_beta   90.00
_cell.angle_gamma   90.00
#
_symmetry.space_group_name_H-M   'P 1'
#
loop_
_entity.id
_entity.type
_entity.pdbx_description
1 polymer ?
#
loop_
_entity_poly.entity_id
_entity_poly.type
_entity_poly.pdbx_seq_one_letter_code
_entity_poly.pdbx_strand_id
1 'polypeptide(L)' 'MTTIQVKEDVIKTLARLKKEFNVKSYDEVIRILIKRAKKPKKSYFGSLPKLEQFKREEIDRFD' A
#
# COMPACT_ATOMS: atom_id res chain seq x y z
N MET A 1 -22.77 -12.85 10.11
CA MET A 1 -21.69 -12.90 11.12
C MET A 1 -20.72 -13.96 10.66
N THR A 2 -19.46 -13.59 10.42
CA THR A 2 -18.42 -14.53 10.02
C THR A 2 -17.37 -14.52 11.11
N THR A 3 -17.12 -15.68 11.70
CA THR A 3 -16.16 -15.82 12.81
C THR A 3 -14.83 -16.31 12.26
N ILE A 4 -13.75 -15.64 12.66
CA ILE A 4 -12.38 -16.05 12.36
C ILE A 4 -11.65 -16.28 13.67
N GLN A 5 -10.87 -17.36 13.73
CA GLN A 5 -10.00 -17.63 14.86
C GLN A 5 -8.69 -16.87 14.66
N VAL A 6 -8.24 -16.19 15.69
CA VAL A 6 -7.00 -15.39 15.69
C VAL A 6 -6.25 -15.64 16.98
N LYS A 7 -4.92 -15.58 16.90
CA LYS A 7 -4.07 -15.71 18.08
C LYS A 7 -4.24 -14.52 19.02
N GLU A 8 -4.00 -14.73 20.31
CA GLU A 8 -4.15 -13.74 21.37
C GLU A 8 -3.24 -12.51 21.18
N ASP A 9 -2.00 -12.73 20.73
CA ASP A 9 -1.03 -11.68 20.42
C ASP A 9 -1.48 -10.77 19.26
N VAL A 10 -2.14 -11.37 18.26
CA VAL A 10 -2.73 -10.63 17.13
C VAL A 10 -3.88 -9.75 17.62
N ILE A 11 -4.74 -10.25 18.50
CA ILE A 11 -5.85 -9.46 19.09
C ILE A 11 -5.31 -8.25 19.86
N LYS A 12 -4.27 -8.43 20.69
CA LYS A 12 -3.64 -7.31 21.42
C LYS A 12 -3.08 -6.25 20.47
N THR A 13 -2.47 -6.68 19.37
CA THR A 13 -1.96 -5.78 18.34
C THR A 13 -3.10 -5.00 17.66
N LEU A 14 -4.17 -5.68 17.27
CA LEU A 14 -5.36 -5.05 16.67
C LEU A 14 -6.04 -4.07 17.64
N ALA A 15 -6.08 -4.38 18.95
CA ALA A 15 -6.59 -3.48 19.98
C ALA A 15 -5.76 -2.20 20.11
N ARG A 16 -4.42 -2.31 20.00
CA ARG A 16 -3.54 -1.13 19.98
C ARG A 16 -3.78 -0.28 18.74
N LEU A 17 -3.78 -0.91 17.55
CA LEU A 17 -4.02 -0.22 16.27
C LEU A 17 -5.39 0.43 16.20
N LYS A 18 -6.41 -0.18 16.81
CA LYS A 18 -7.75 0.40 16.93
C LYS A 18 -7.74 1.76 17.63
N LYS A 19 -6.95 1.88 18.72
CA LYS A 19 -6.75 3.15 19.45
C LYS A 19 -5.92 4.14 18.62
N GLU A 20 -4.81 3.68 18.04
CA GLU A 20 -3.92 4.51 17.22
C GLU A 20 -4.64 5.12 15.99
N PHE A 21 -5.51 4.34 15.33
CA PHE A 21 -6.27 4.79 14.17
C PHE A 21 -7.58 5.48 14.55
N ASN A 22 -7.94 5.50 15.84
CA ASN A 22 -9.19 6.04 16.37
C ASN A 22 -10.44 5.50 15.65
N VAL A 23 -10.52 4.17 15.52
CA VAL A 23 -11.59 3.46 14.79
C VAL A 23 -12.46 2.62 15.70
N LYS A 24 -13.69 2.32 15.27
CA LYS A 24 -14.72 1.71 16.12
C LYS A 24 -14.68 0.19 16.11
N SER A 25 -14.15 -0.43 15.07
CA SER A 25 -14.13 -1.90 14.91
C SER A 25 -12.79 -2.45 14.43
N TYR A 26 -12.56 -3.76 14.65
CA TYR A 26 -11.40 -4.44 14.08
C TYR A 26 -11.50 -4.60 12.56
N ASP A 27 -12.71 -4.65 12.00
CA ASP A 27 -12.91 -4.67 10.54
C ASP A 27 -12.35 -3.39 9.90
N GLU A 28 -12.61 -2.22 10.50
CA GLU A 28 -12.03 -0.95 10.06
C GLU A 28 -10.51 -0.95 10.11
N VAL A 29 -9.91 -1.49 11.18
CA VAL A 29 -8.45 -1.64 11.30
C VAL A 29 -7.91 -2.51 10.15
N ILE A 30 -8.51 -3.68 9.92
CA ILE A 30 -8.08 -4.62 8.88
C ILE A 30 -8.18 -3.97 7.49
N ARG A 31 -9.27 -3.26 7.18
CA ARG A 31 -9.42 -2.53 5.91
C ARG A 31 -8.37 -1.46 5.72
N ILE A 32 -8.02 -0.70 6.78
CA ILE A 32 -6.95 0.30 6.73
C ILE A 32 -5.60 -0.36 6.44
N LEU A 33 -5.29 -1.46 7.13
CA LEU A 33 -4.05 -2.20 6.92
C LEU A 33 -3.96 -2.72 5.48
N ILE A 34 -5.03 -3.32 4.95
CA ILE A 34 -5.10 -3.79 3.57
C ILE A 34 -4.90 -2.63 2.60
N LYS A 35 -5.57 -1.49 2.82
CA LYS A 35 -5.43 -0.30 1.97
C LYS A 35 -3.99 0.21 1.97
N ARG A 36 -3.33 0.24 3.13
CA ARG A 36 -1.93 0.68 3.24
C ARG A 36 -0.98 -0.31 2.57
N ALA A 37 -1.21 -1.61 2.72
CA ALA A 37 -0.40 -2.65 2.09
C ALA A 37 -0.56 -2.67 0.55
N LYS A 38 -1.77 -2.41 0.05
CA LYS A 38 -2.08 -2.35 -1.38
C LYS A 38 -1.79 -1.00 -2.02
N LYS A 39 -1.62 0.07 -1.24
CA LYS A 39 -1.28 1.39 -1.79
C LYS A 39 0.11 1.28 -2.42
N PRO A 40 0.25 1.48 -3.74
CA PRO A 40 1.57 1.47 -4.36
C PRO A 40 2.46 2.49 -3.65
N LYS A 41 3.71 2.11 -3.35
CA LYS A 41 4.72 3.06 -2.89
C LYS A 41 4.75 4.23 -3.88
N LYS A 42 4.95 5.46 -3.38
CA LYS A 42 4.96 6.70 -4.19
C LYS A 42 5.51 6.40 -5.57
N SER A 43 4.73 6.69 -6.60
CA SER A 43 5.16 6.49 -7.98
C SER A 43 6.55 7.11 -8.14
N TYR A 44 7.50 6.34 -8.66
CA TYR A 44 8.80 6.86 -9.06
C TYR A 44 8.68 7.76 -10.30
N PHE A 45 7.47 7.98 -10.82
CA PHE A 45 7.19 8.97 -11.84
C PHE A 45 7.61 10.37 -11.35
N GLY A 46 8.56 10.97 -12.05
CA GLY A 46 9.16 12.26 -11.65
C GLY A 46 10.23 12.16 -10.55
N SER A 47 10.64 10.95 -10.12
CA SER A 47 11.75 10.78 -9.15
C SER A 47 13.13 11.17 -9.71
N LEU A 48 13.24 11.28 -11.03
CA LEU A 48 14.40 11.79 -11.75
C LEU A 48 13.98 13.02 -12.58
N PRO A 49 13.77 14.19 -11.95
CA PRO A 49 13.30 15.39 -12.65
C PRO A 49 14.32 15.98 -13.62
N LYS A 50 15.58 15.55 -13.53
CA LYS A 50 16.68 15.94 -14.43
C LYS A 50 16.89 14.97 -15.59
N LEU A 51 16.19 13.83 -15.61
CA LEU A 51 16.25 12.93 -16.75
C LEU A 51 15.36 13.52 -17.84
N GLU A 52 15.91 13.68 -19.05
CA GLU A 52 15.08 14.10 -20.17
C GLU A 52 13.98 13.06 -20.43
N GLN A 53 12.83 13.53 -20.92
CA GLN A 53 11.77 12.64 -21.35
C GLN A 53 12.33 11.68 -22.40
N PHE A 54 11.97 10.40 -22.29
CA PHE A 54 12.33 9.42 -23.30
C PHE A 54 11.83 9.89 -24.67
N LYS A 55 12.77 10.17 -25.57
CA LYS A 55 12.50 10.36 -26.99
C LYS A 55 12.86 9.06 -27.68
N ARG A 56 11.89 8.47 -28.37
CA ARG A 56 12.16 7.31 -29.23
C ARG A 56 13.09 7.78 -30.34
N GLU A 57 14.29 7.24 -30.38
CA GLU A 57 15.20 7.45 -31.51
C GLU A 57 14.56 6.84 -32.76
N GLU A 58 14.51 7.60 -33.86
CA GLU A 58 14.02 7.17 -35.19
C GLU A 58 15.01 6.24 -35.91
N ILE A 59 15.91 5.57 -35.19
CA ILE A 59 16.87 4.66 -35.82
C ILE A 59 16.14 3.33 -36.05
N ASP A 60 15.67 3.14 -37.28
CA ASP A 60 15.29 1.83 -37.78
C ASP A 60 16.59 1.00 -37.89
N ARG A 61 16.86 0.13 -36.91
CA ARG A 61 18.08 -0.69 -36.88
C ARG A 61 17.98 -1.93 -37.78
N PHE A 62 17.10 -1.86 -38.78
CA PHE A 62 16.84 -2.93 -39.73
C PHE A 62 16.85 -2.36 -41.16
N ASP A 63 18.01 -1.88 -41.59
CA ASP A 63 18.39 -1.84 -43.00
C ASP A 63 19.33 -3.03 -43.30
#